data_AF-A0A7X9F3H4-F1
#
_entry.id   AF-A0A7X9F3H4-F1
#
_cell.length_a   1.000
_cell.length_b   1.000
_cell.length_c   1.000
_cell.angle_alpha   90.00
_cell.angle_beta   90.00
_cell.angle_gamma   90.00
#
_symmetry.space_group_name_H-M   'P 1'
#
loop_
_entity.id
_entity.type
_entity.pdbx_description
1 polymer ?
#
loop_
_entity_poly.entity_id
_entity_poly.type
_entity_poly.pdbx_seq_one_letter_code
_entity_poly.pdbx_strand_id
1 'polypeptide(L)'
;MTRTIFLSAIALVIFLAAGCSKEYELKKSIFIPDPDFPDLPAYTEWGYNTFGAFYERQLFLYSEQEIPAKIICAGGTTSFVLKGQKNSYGYYYWDNMNEMTLTFRLPDIHPESYQHLTVLDKMKINLSSENGIVTLFMDGETFEPEILQGELEFKRVQRLFVDTEETEVILSGIFSFKALVNGEPVSLSEGRFDVGIGNDNFFRY
;
A
#
# COMPACT_ATOMS: atom_id res chain seq x y z
N MET A 1 -16.26 -17.62 49.68
CA MET A 1 -16.74 -18.12 48.37
C MET A 1 -16.96 -16.99 47.36
N THR A 2 -17.40 -15.80 47.79
CA THR A 2 -17.58 -14.60 46.93
C THR A 2 -16.27 -13.97 46.41
N ARG A 3 -15.19 -14.00 47.19
CA ARG A 3 -13.90 -13.38 46.82
C ARG A 3 -13.14 -14.11 45.70
N THR A 4 -13.27 -15.44 45.61
CA THR A 4 -12.70 -16.25 44.52
C THR A 4 -13.45 -16.06 43.21
N ILE A 5 -14.78 -15.91 43.25
CA ILE A 5 -15.62 -15.63 42.07
C ILE A 5 -15.26 -14.28 41.44
N PHE A 6 -15.03 -13.25 42.27
CA PHE A 6 -14.59 -11.93 41.81
C PHE A 6 -13.20 -11.95 41.15
N LEU A 7 -12.24 -12.71 41.71
CA LEU A 7 -10.91 -12.86 41.13
C LEU A 7 -10.93 -13.60 39.79
N SER A 8 -11.76 -14.64 39.65
CA SER A 8 -11.95 -15.35 38.38
C SER A 8 -12.65 -14.49 37.31
N ALA A 9 -13.59 -13.63 37.72
CA ALA A 9 -14.26 -12.71 36.79
C ALA A 9 -13.30 -11.63 36.25
N ILE A 10 -12.42 -11.10 37.10
CA ILE A 10 -11.40 -10.11 36.69
C ILE A 10 -10.38 -10.73 35.74
N ALA A 11 -9.92 -11.97 36.01
CA ALA A 11 -9.00 -12.68 35.12
C ALA A 11 -9.61 -12.93 33.73
N LEU A 12 -10.90 -13.29 33.66
CA LEU A 12 -11.60 -13.50 32.39
C LEU A 12 -11.72 -12.19 31.58
N VAL A 13 -12.00 -11.06 32.24
CA VAL A 13 -12.08 -9.74 31.58
C VAL A 13 -10.72 -9.30 31.03
N ILE A 14 -9.62 -9.56 31.74
CA ILE A 14 -8.26 -9.24 31.26
C ILE A 14 -7.89 -10.11 30.05
N PHE A 15 -8.24 -11.40 30.06
CA PHE A 15 -8.00 -12.29 28.92
C PHE A 15 -8.83 -11.91 27.69
N LEU A 16 -10.08 -11.47 27.87
CA LEU A 16 -10.91 -10.99 26.76
C LEU A 16 -10.41 -9.66 26.20
N ALA A 17 -9.90 -8.75 27.04
CA ALA A 17 -9.34 -7.47 26.59
C ALA A 17 -8.03 -7.63 25.80
N ALA A 18 -7.22 -8.66 26.09
CA ALA A 18 -5.99 -8.94 25.35
C ALA A 18 -6.22 -9.53 23.95
N GLY A 19 -7.43 -10.05 23.66
CA GLY A 19 -7.79 -10.55 22.33
C GLY A 19 -8.01 -9.43 21.30
N CYS A 20 -8.54 -8.29 21.73
CA CYS A 20 -8.85 -7.15 20.85
C CYS A 20 -7.63 -6.33 20.41
N SER A 21 -6.42 -6.56 20.95
CA SER A 21 -5.24 -5.76 20.58
C SER A 21 -4.55 -6.24 19.30
N LYS A 22 -4.75 -7.50 18.87
CA LYS A 22 -4.08 -8.07 17.68
C LYS A 22 -4.52 -7.42 16.37
N GLU A 23 -5.80 -7.06 16.26
CA GLU A 23 -6.38 -6.49 15.04
C GLU A 23 -5.87 -5.06 14.76
N TYR A 24 -5.49 -4.32 15.81
CA TYR A 24 -4.91 -2.98 15.68
C TYR A 24 -3.44 -3.02 15.24
N GLU A 25 -2.68 -4.04 15.61
CA GLU A 25 -1.26 -4.15 15.23
C GLU A 25 -1.05 -4.47 13.75
N LEU A 26 -1.98 -5.21 13.13
CA LEU A 26 -1.93 -5.53 11.70
C LEU A 26 -2.06 -4.28 10.82
N LYS A 27 -2.72 -3.22 11.32
CA LYS A 27 -2.93 -1.96 10.56
C LYS A 27 -1.73 -1.03 10.59
N LYS A 28 -0.71 -1.31 11.42
CA LYS A 28 0.46 -0.45 11.52
C LYS A 28 1.46 -0.74 10.41
N SER A 29 2.00 0.32 9.84
CA SER A 29 3.16 0.23 8.96
C SER A 29 4.43 -0.04 9.77
N ILE A 30 5.23 -1.02 9.35
CA ILE A 30 6.51 -1.37 9.99
C ILE A 30 7.65 -1.14 8.99
N PHE A 31 8.48 -0.13 9.25
CA PHE A 31 9.66 0.12 8.42
C PHE A 31 10.75 -0.91 8.73
N ILE A 32 11.05 -1.76 7.76
CA ILE A 32 12.27 -2.57 7.74
C ILE A 32 13.11 -2.03 6.58
N PRO A 33 14.34 -1.54 6.79
CA PRO A 33 15.15 -1.01 5.70
C PRO A 33 15.57 -2.12 4.73
N ASP A 34 15.53 -1.83 3.44
CA ASP A 34 16.08 -2.70 2.40
C ASP A 34 17.62 -2.76 2.53
N PRO A 35 18.23 -3.96 2.40
CA PRO A 35 19.67 -4.11 2.59
C PRO A 35 20.51 -3.37 1.55
N ASP A 36 19.99 -3.22 0.33
CA ASP A 36 20.68 -2.56 -0.79
C ASP A 36 20.28 -1.08 -0.89
N PHE A 37 19.05 -0.74 -0.50
CA PHE A 37 18.51 0.62 -0.48
C PHE A 37 17.92 1.01 0.89
N PRO A 38 18.74 1.31 1.91
CA PRO A 38 18.28 1.46 3.31
C PRO A 38 17.21 2.53 3.55
N ASP A 39 17.05 3.48 2.63
CA ASP A 39 16.01 4.51 2.69
C ASP A 39 14.63 4.04 2.18
N LEU A 40 14.56 2.85 1.58
CA LEU A 40 13.34 2.21 1.11
C LEU A 40 12.97 1.03 2.04
N PRO A 41 11.67 0.72 2.17
CA PRO A 41 11.24 -0.46 2.90
C PRO A 41 11.67 -1.73 2.17
N ALA A 42 12.12 -2.72 2.92
CA ALA A 42 12.48 -4.03 2.43
C ALA A 42 11.26 -4.70 1.81
N TYR A 43 11.50 -5.38 0.69
CA TYR A 43 10.52 -6.26 0.11
C TYR A 43 10.45 -7.57 0.92
N THR A 44 9.44 -7.72 1.78
CA THR A 44 9.40 -8.85 2.71
C THR A 44 8.36 -9.92 2.34
N GLU A 45 7.25 -9.53 1.72
CA GLU A 45 6.07 -10.38 1.49
C GLU A 45 5.29 -10.73 2.78
N TRP A 46 5.47 -9.96 3.86
CA TRP A 46 4.78 -10.18 5.15
C TRP A 46 3.61 -9.22 5.37
N GLY A 47 3.38 -8.27 4.45
CA GLY A 47 2.30 -7.31 4.58
C GLY A 47 2.56 -6.25 5.65
N TYR A 48 3.80 -5.75 5.75
CA TYR A 48 4.15 -4.70 6.73
C TYR A 48 3.51 -3.33 6.45
N ASN A 49 2.58 -3.23 5.50
CA ASN A 49 1.87 -2.01 5.15
C ASN A 49 2.82 -0.87 4.77
N THR A 50 3.81 -1.17 3.93
CA THR A 50 4.81 -0.20 3.48
C THR A 50 4.91 -0.17 1.96
N PHE A 51 5.27 0.99 1.43
CA PHE A 51 5.73 1.12 0.04
C PHE A 51 6.80 2.22 -0.04
N GLY A 52 7.64 2.16 -1.06
CA GLY A 52 8.61 3.21 -1.30
C GLY A 52 9.11 3.22 -2.73
N ALA A 53 9.54 4.39 -3.18
CA ALA A 53 10.19 4.60 -4.46
C ALA A 53 11.07 5.86 -4.45
N PHE A 54 11.91 6.00 -5.47
CA PHE A 54 12.55 7.28 -5.78
C PHE A 54 11.81 7.98 -6.92
N TYR A 55 11.35 9.21 -6.68
CA TYR A 55 10.84 10.14 -7.69
C TYR A 55 11.90 11.22 -7.95
N GLU A 56 12.55 11.23 -9.12
CA GLU A 56 13.60 12.22 -9.44
C GLU A 56 14.71 12.35 -8.36
N ARG A 57 15.04 11.22 -7.69
CA ARG A 57 15.96 11.09 -6.53
C ARG A 57 15.39 11.51 -5.17
N GLN A 58 14.17 12.01 -5.11
CA GLN A 58 13.44 12.25 -3.86
C GLN A 58 12.75 10.96 -3.40
N LEU A 59 12.68 10.75 -2.10
CA LEU A 59 11.96 9.62 -1.54
C LEU A 59 10.46 9.87 -1.66
N PHE A 60 9.74 8.90 -2.20
CA PHE A 60 8.29 8.80 -2.11
C PHE A 60 7.99 7.59 -1.23
N LEU A 61 7.52 7.83 -0.01
CA LEU A 61 7.31 6.81 1.01
C LEU A 61 5.88 6.87 1.54
N TYR A 62 5.41 5.74 2.06
CA TYR A 62 4.20 5.70 2.87
C TYR A 62 4.27 6.65 4.07
N SER A 63 3.10 7.03 4.60
CA SER A 63 2.95 7.85 5.80
C SER A 63 2.30 7.03 6.91
N GLU A 64 2.68 7.26 8.17
CA GLU A 64 2.05 6.59 9.32
C GLU A 64 0.70 7.21 9.71
N GLN A 65 0.36 8.37 9.14
CA GLN A 65 -0.87 9.09 9.43
C GLN A 65 -2.04 8.65 8.52
N GLU A 66 -1.75 7.91 7.45
CA GLU A 66 -2.73 7.53 6.43
C GLU A 66 -2.61 6.06 6.03
N ILE A 67 -3.68 5.50 5.48
CA ILE A 67 -3.64 4.15 4.91
C ILE A 67 -2.76 4.17 3.65
N PRO A 68 -1.68 3.37 3.61
CA PRO A 68 -0.65 3.47 2.56
C PRO A 68 -1.14 3.00 1.20
N ALA A 69 -2.05 2.02 1.17
CA ALA A 69 -2.58 1.46 -0.06
C ALA A 69 -4.09 1.25 -0.02
N LYS A 70 -4.75 1.50 -1.14
CA LYS A 70 -6.18 1.29 -1.34
C LYS A 70 -6.46 0.64 -2.68
N ILE A 71 -7.52 -0.16 -2.73
CA ILE A 71 -8.15 -0.58 -3.98
C ILE A 71 -9.47 0.15 -4.11
N ILE A 72 -9.69 0.82 -5.24
CA ILE A 72 -10.93 1.56 -5.52
C ILE A 72 -11.55 1.01 -6.80
N CYS A 73 -12.75 0.44 -6.68
CA CYS A 73 -13.56 -0.07 -7.78
C CYS A 73 -14.74 0.88 -8.01
N ALA A 74 -14.63 1.78 -8.98
CA ALA A 74 -15.66 2.78 -9.27
C ALA A 74 -15.81 3.01 -10.78
N GLY A 75 -17.05 3.17 -11.25
CA GLY A 75 -17.33 3.47 -12.66
C GLY A 75 -16.79 2.43 -13.65
N GLY A 76 -16.78 1.16 -13.27
CA GLY A 76 -16.22 0.07 -14.08
C GLY A 76 -14.69 0.02 -14.12
N THR A 77 -14.01 0.88 -13.37
CA THR A 77 -12.55 0.93 -13.28
C THR A 77 -12.09 0.43 -11.92
N THR A 78 -10.99 -0.33 -11.89
CA THR A 78 -10.29 -0.68 -10.66
C THR A 78 -8.97 0.06 -10.59
N SER A 79 -8.70 0.71 -9.48
CA SER A 79 -7.49 1.48 -9.24
C SER A 79 -6.77 0.98 -7.99
N PHE A 80 -5.46 0.77 -8.12
CA PHE A 80 -4.54 0.58 -7.00
C PHE A 80 -3.86 1.90 -6.67
N VAL A 81 -4.11 2.39 -5.46
CA VAL A 81 -3.68 3.72 -5.02
C VAL A 81 -2.63 3.56 -3.93
N LEU A 82 -1.47 4.18 -4.11
CA LEU A 82 -0.44 4.35 -3.09
C LEU A 82 -0.42 5.79 -2.63
N LYS A 83 -0.67 6.01 -1.34
CA LYS A 83 -0.75 7.35 -0.75
C LYS A 83 0.33 7.54 0.30
N GLY A 84 1.09 8.62 0.16
CA GLY A 84 2.15 8.92 1.09
C GLY A 84 2.71 10.31 0.86
N GLN A 85 4.02 10.42 1.03
CA GLN A 85 4.71 11.69 1.11
C GLN A 85 6.00 11.67 0.32
N LYS A 86 6.29 12.79 -0.33
CA LYS A 86 7.53 13.05 -1.04
C LYS A 86 8.45 13.91 -0.17
N ASN A 87 9.68 13.46 0.05
CA ASN A 87 10.70 14.18 0.81
C ASN A 87 12.03 14.26 0.03
N SER A 88 12.76 15.34 0.27
CA SER A 88 14.12 15.55 -0.22
C SER A 88 15.18 14.71 0.53
N TYR A 89 14.99 14.35 1.83
CA TYR A 89 16.01 13.61 2.61
C TYR A 89 15.47 12.75 3.76
N GLY A 90 15.56 11.41 3.61
CA GLY A 90 15.52 10.40 4.68
C GLY A 90 14.19 10.20 5.42
N TYR A 91 14.01 9.02 6.02
CA TYR A 91 12.85 8.68 6.87
C TYR A 91 12.79 9.51 8.17
N TYR A 92 13.88 10.16 8.59
CA TYR A 92 13.98 10.84 9.89
C TYR A 92 13.59 12.34 9.87
N TYR A 93 13.31 12.95 8.72
CA TYR A 93 13.00 14.38 8.61
C TYR A 93 11.56 14.59 8.11
N TRP A 94 10.63 14.76 9.05
CA TRP A 94 9.19 14.85 8.77
C TRP A 94 8.69 16.29 8.53
N ASP A 95 9.54 17.30 8.72
CA ASP A 95 9.11 18.70 8.80
C ASP A 95 8.80 19.39 7.44
N ASN A 96 8.99 18.72 6.30
CA ASN A 96 8.70 19.28 4.96
C ASN A 96 8.17 18.22 3.98
N MET A 97 7.21 17.42 4.40
CA MET A 97 6.65 16.33 3.59
C MET A 97 5.48 16.83 2.75
N ASN A 98 5.66 16.88 1.42
CA ASN A 98 4.57 17.17 0.49
C ASN A 98 3.79 15.88 0.22
N GLU A 99 2.47 15.97 0.26
CA GLU A 99 1.60 14.85 -0.10
C GLU A 99 1.86 14.42 -1.55
N MET A 100 1.95 13.11 -1.75
CA MET A 100 2.05 12.51 -3.07
C MET A 100 1.17 11.26 -3.10
N THR A 101 0.34 11.15 -4.14
CA THR A 101 -0.47 9.95 -4.39
C THR A 101 -0.19 9.43 -5.78
N LEU A 102 0.11 8.14 -5.88
CA LEU A 102 0.29 7.44 -7.14
C LEU A 102 -0.87 6.47 -7.33
N THR A 103 -1.58 6.59 -8.44
CA THR A 103 -2.69 5.72 -8.78
C THR A 103 -2.39 4.95 -10.05
N PHE A 104 -2.53 3.63 -9.99
CA PHE A 104 -2.48 2.73 -11.12
C PHE A 104 -3.88 2.24 -11.43
N ARG A 105 -4.34 2.43 -12.66
CA ARG A 105 -5.50 1.72 -13.18
C ARG A 105 -5.12 0.28 -13.50
N LEU A 106 -5.95 -0.67 -13.07
CA LEU A 106 -5.80 -2.09 -13.31
C LEU A 106 -6.77 -2.52 -14.44
N PRO A 107 -6.30 -2.66 -15.69
CA PRO A 107 -7.17 -2.99 -16.82
C PRO A 107 -7.74 -4.41 -16.69
N ASP A 108 -9.01 -4.58 -17.06
CA ASP A 108 -9.73 -5.85 -17.06
C ASP A 108 -9.82 -6.57 -15.70
N ILE A 109 -9.57 -5.85 -14.61
CA ILE A 109 -9.67 -6.36 -13.23
C ILE A 109 -10.91 -5.77 -12.57
N HIS A 110 -11.84 -6.63 -12.15
CA HIS A 110 -13.12 -6.22 -11.55
C HIS A 110 -13.46 -7.07 -10.31
N PRO A 111 -12.67 -6.99 -9.23
CA PRO A 111 -12.90 -7.78 -8.02
C PRO A 111 -14.21 -7.35 -7.36
N GLU A 112 -15.06 -8.31 -7.02
CA GLU A 112 -16.29 -8.06 -6.25
C GLU A 112 -16.00 -7.75 -4.78
N SER A 113 -14.88 -8.25 -4.26
CA SER A 113 -14.39 -8.05 -2.89
C SER A 113 -12.86 -8.14 -2.84
N TYR A 114 -12.25 -7.75 -1.71
CA TYR A 114 -10.79 -7.79 -1.57
C TYR A 114 -10.22 -9.22 -1.70
N GLN A 115 -10.96 -10.26 -1.33
CA GLN A 115 -10.51 -11.66 -1.46
C GLN A 115 -10.27 -12.06 -2.93
N HIS A 116 -10.95 -11.41 -3.88
CA HIS A 116 -10.78 -11.64 -5.31
C HIS A 116 -9.52 -10.97 -5.89
N LEU A 117 -8.78 -10.18 -5.10
CA LEU A 117 -7.49 -9.61 -5.52
C LEU A 117 -6.39 -10.67 -5.75
N THR A 118 -6.63 -11.92 -5.34
CA THR A 118 -5.77 -13.06 -5.70
C THR A 118 -5.57 -13.24 -7.20
N VAL A 119 -6.45 -12.69 -8.04
CA VAL A 119 -6.25 -12.64 -9.51
C VAL A 119 -5.01 -11.86 -9.93
N LEU A 120 -4.50 -10.97 -9.06
CA LEU A 120 -3.31 -10.17 -9.33
C LEU A 120 -2.00 -10.96 -9.13
N ASP A 121 -2.03 -12.20 -8.61
CA ASP A 121 -0.80 -12.96 -8.37
C ASP A 121 0.04 -13.12 -9.65
N LYS A 122 1.30 -12.67 -9.60
CA LYS A 122 2.26 -12.68 -10.71
C LYS A 122 1.83 -11.85 -11.91
N MET A 123 0.85 -10.96 -11.75
CA MET A 123 0.38 -10.10 -12.82
C MET A 123 1.39 -9.00 -13.11
N LYS A 124 1.63 -8.77 -14.39
CA LYS A 124 2.44 -7.68 -14.93
C LYS A 124 1.58 -6.76 -15.77
N ILE A 125 1.65 -5.47 -15.50
CA ILE A 125 0.93 -4.43 -16.21
C ILE A 125 1.96 -3.52 -16.89
N ASN A 126 1.92 -3.48 -18.22
CA ASN A 126 2.68 -2.50 -18.97
C ASN A 126 2.03 -1.12 -18.80
N LEU A 127 2.75 -0.19 -18.19
CA LEU A 127 2.23 1.14 -17.87
C LEU A 127 2.15 2.07 -19.10
N SER A 128 2.82 1.72 -20.20
CA SER A 128 2.80 2.47 -21.46
C SER A 128 1.78 1.93 -22.47
N SER A 129 0.90 0.99 -22.08
CA SER A 129 -0.02 0.32 -23.01
C SER A 129 -1.20 1.18 -23.43
N GLU A 130 -1.60 2.13 -22.59
CA GLU A 130 -2.73 3.03 -22.82
C GLU A 130 -2.58 4.29 -21.95
N ASN A 131 -3.21 5.39 -22.38
CA ASN A 131 -3.19 6.65 -21.63
C ASN A 131 -4.03 6.55 -20.35
N GLY A 132 -3.62 7.29 -19.32
CA GLY A 132 -4.34 7.34 -18.05
C GLY A 132 -4.26 6.04 -17.23
N ILE A 133 -3.29 5.15 -17.49
CA ILE A 133 -2.99 4.06 -16.54
C ILE A 133 -2.43 4.63 -15.24
N VAL A 134 -1.62 5.67 -15.32
CA VAL A 134 -0.99 6.29 -14.16
C VAL A 134 -1.59 7.67 -13.96
N THR A 135 -1.95 7.97 -12.73
CA THR A 135 -2.29 9.32 -12.27
C THR A 135 -1.42 9.66 -11.08
N LEU A 136 -0.91 10.89 -11.05
CA LEU A 136 -0.05 11.40 -9.99
C LEU A 136 -0.72 12.62 -9.36
N PHE A 137 -0.91 12.61 -8.05
CA PHE A 137 -1.24 13.83 -7.31
C PHE A 137 -0.01 14.29 -6.55
N MET A 138 0.38 15.55 -6.73
CA MET A 138 1.46 16.19 -5.97
C MET A 138 1.27 17.70 -5.99
N ASP A 139 1.74 18.38 -4.93
CA ASP A 139 1.70 19.85 -4.82
C ASP A 139 0.29 20.45 -5.00
N GLY A 140 -0.75 19.70 -4.63
CA GLY A 140 -2.15 20.13 -4.71
C GLY A 140 -2.81 19.94 -6.08
N GLU A 141 -2.08 19.39 -7.06
CA GLU A 141 -2.55 19.20 -8.43
C GLU A 141 -2.51 17.72 -8.84
N THR A 142 -3.41 17.35 -9.76
CA THR A 142 -3.45 16.02 -10.37
C THR A 142 -2.88 16.09 -11.78
N PHE A 143 -1.94 15.20 -12.06
CA PHE A 143 -1.28 15.03 -13.34
C PHE A 143 -1.62 13.66 -13.92
N GLU A 144 -1.77 13.61 -15.24
CA GLU A 144 -1.82 12.38 -16.03
C GLU A 144 -0.52 12.28 -16.84
N PRO A 145 0.53 11.63 -16.31
CA PRO A 145 1.83 11.60 -16.98
C PRO A 145 1.76 10.83 -18.30
N GLU A 146 2.46 11.31 -19.31
CA GLU A 146 2.69 10.53 -20.54
C GLU A 146 3.74 9.46 -20.25
N ILE A 147 3.32 8.21 -20.07
CA ILE A 147 4.23 7.11 -19.77
C ILE A 147 5.02 6.72 -21.02
N LEU A 148 6.34 6.93 -20.97
CA LEU A 148 7.26 6.56 -22.05
C LEU A 148 7.64 5.07 -21.97
N GLN A 149 7.82 4.56 -20.76
CA GLN A 149 8.06 3.15 -20.46
C GLN A 149 7.79 2.90 -18.97
N GLY A 150 7.30 1.72 -18.61
CA GLY A 150 7.15 1.35 -17.22
C GLY A 150 6.40 0.04 -17.01
N GLU A 151 6.54 -0.52 -15.83
CA GLU A 151 5.86 -1.74 -15.41
C GLU A 151 5.38 -1.60 -13.97
N LEU A 152 4.21 -2.18 -13.69
CA LEU A 152 3.76 -2.56 -12.37
C LEU A 152 3.68 -4.09 -12.34
N GLU A 153 4.33 -4.71 -11.36
CA GLU A 153 4.31 -6.15 -11.18
C GLU A 153 3.89 -6.52 -9.77
N PHE A 154 2.78 -7.26 -9.65
CA PHE A 154 2.38 -7.93 -8.43
C PHE A 154 3.15 -9.24 -8.34
N LYS A 155 4.30 -9.22 -7.68
CA LYS A 155 5.21 -10.37 -7.57
C LYS A 155 4.58 -11.54 -6.82
N ARG A 156 3.83 -11.24 -5.76
CA ARG A 156 3.15 -12.22 -4.92
C ARG A 156 1.87 -11.64 -4.33
N VAL A 157 0.83 -12.46 -4.31
CA VAL A 157 -0.42 -12.18 -3.60
C VAL A 157 -0.73 -13.33 -2.65
N GLN A 158 -0.98 -13.01 -1.38
CA GLN A 158 -1.27 -14.02 -0.36
C GLN A 158 -2.44 -13.61 0.53
N ARG A 159 -3.21 -14.60 0.97
CA ARG A 159 -4.31 -14.40 1.91
C ARG A 159 -3.78 -14.47 3.34
N LEU A 160 -4.19 -13.52 4.16
CA LEU A 160 -3.88 -13.49 5.59
C LEU A 160 -5.11 -13.94 6.38
N PHE A 161 -4.92 -14.96 7.22
CA PHE A 161 -5.97 -15.50 8.09
C PHE A 161 -5.64 -15.26 9.55
N VAL A 162 -6.62 -14.78 10.32
CA VAL A 162 -6.56 -14.66 11.78
C VAL A 162 -7.70 -15.49 12.35
N ASP A 163 -7.38 -16.46 13.22
CA ASP A 163 -8.37 -17.35 13.84
C ASP A 163 -9.35 -17.97 12.84
N THR A 164 -8.85 -18.37 11.66
CA THR A 164 -9.56 -18.96 10.50
C THR A 164 -10.41 -18.02 9.65
N GLU A 165 -10.49 -16.74 10.00
CA GLU A 165 -11.14 -15.72 9.18
C GLU A 165 -10.11 -15.01 8.29
N GLU A 166 -10.41 -14.89 6.99
CA GLU A 166 -9.59 -14.09 6.07
C GLU A 166 -9.77 -12.61 6.45
N THR A 167 -8.69 -11.94 6.83
CA THR A 167 -8.72 -10.55 7.27
C THR A 167 -8.26 -9.59 6.17
N GLU A 168 -7.24 -10.01 5.40
CA GLU A 168 -6.60 -9.21 4.36
C GLU A 168 -6.06 -10.09 3.24
N VAL A 169 -5.88 -9.50 2.06
CA VAL A 169 -5.02 -9.99 0.99
C VAL A 169 -3.78 -9.11 0.94
N ILE A 170 -2.61 -9.70 1.16
CA ILE A 170 -1.32 -9.02 1.07
C ILE A 170 -0.91 -8.98 -0.40
N LEU A 171 -0.71 -7.77 -0.91
CA LEU A 171 -0.17 -7.48 -2.23
C LEU A 171 1.28 -7.06 -2.07
N SER A 172 2.20 -7.82 -2.67
CA SER A 172 3.62 -7.51 -2.65
C SER A 172 4.14 -7.43 -4.07
N GLY A 173 4.76 -6.31 -4.44
CA GLY A 173 5.26 -6.11 -5.79
C GLY A 173 6.23 -4.96 -5.96
N ILE A 174 6.51 -4.68 -7.22
CA ILE A 174 7.44 -3.64 -7.66
C ILE A 174 6.84 -2.80 -8.77
N PHE A 175 7.33 -1.58 -8.93
CA PHE A 175 6.94 -0.70 -10.00
C PHE A 175 8.05 0.28 -10.37
N SER A 176 8.07 0.68 -11.63
CA SER A 176 8.93 1.78 -12.10
C SER A 176 8.41 2.31 -13.43
N PHE A 177 8.64 3.59 -13.70
CA PHE A 177 8.34 4.19 -14.99
C PHE A 177 9.16 5.44 -15.26
N LYS A 178 9.27 5.78 -16.55
CA LYS A 178 9.70 7.09 -17.04
C LYS A 178 8.53 7.74 -17.76
N ALA A 179 8.32 9.02 -17.53
CA ALA A 179 7.18 9.74 -18.06
C ALA A 179 7.52 11.19 -18.41
N LEU A 180 6.62 11.86 -19.12
CA LEU A 180 6.58 13.31 -19.19
C LEU A 180 5.48 13.82 -18.26
N VAL A 181 5.82 14.71 -17.33
CA VAL A 181 4.86 15.44 -16.50
C VAL A 181 4.93 16.90 -16.93
N ASN A 182 3.84 17.43 -17.51
CA ASN A 182 3.82 18.76 -18.13
C ASN A 182 4.94 18.99 -19.17
N GLY A 183 5.32 17.93 -19.91
CA GLY A 183 6.39 17.96 -20.91
C GLY A 183 7.81 17.80 -20.34
N GLU A 184 7.98 17.80 -19.02
CA GLU A 184 9.27 17.57 -18.39
C GLU A 184 9.51 16.08 -18.12
N PRO A 185 10.67 15.51 -18.51
CA PRO A 185 11.00 14.13 -18.21
C PRO A 185 11.15 13.89 -16.72
N VAL A 186 10.46 12.86 -16.23
CA VAL A 186 10.56 12.37 -14.85
C VAL A 186 10.70 10.86 -14.81
N SER A 187 11.27 10.36 -13.71
CA SER A 187 11.54 8.97 -13.44
C SER A 187 11.07 8.63 -12.03
N LEU A 188 10.25 7.59 -11.96
CA LEU A 188 9.97 6.87 -10.73
C LEU A 188 10.67 5.52 -10.80
N SER A 189 11.61 5.30 -9.89
CA SER A 189 12.49 4.13 -9.90
C SER A 189 12.46 3.40 -8.56
N GLU A 190 12.89 2.13 -8.58
CA GLU A 190 13.05 1.32 -7.36
C GLU A 190 11.76 1.18 -6.53
N GLY A 191 10.60 1.29 -7.18
CA GLY A 191 9.30 1.19 -6.52
C GLY A 191 9.06 -0.22 -6.00
N ARG A 192 8.67 -0.32 -4.74
CA ARG A 192 8.30 -1.58 -4.05
C ARG A 192 7.14 -1.34 -3.10
N PHE A 193 6.31 -2.34 -2.93
CA PHE A 193 5.19 -2.32 -1.99
C PHE A 193 5.00 -3.69 -1.36
N ASP A 194 4.56 -3.68 -0.10
CA ASP A 194 4.16 -4.85 0.68
C ASP A 194 3.02 -4.44 1.61
N VAL A 195 1.78 -4.57 1.12
CA VAL A 195 0.59 -3.93 1.71
C VAL A 195 -0.58 -4.91 1.85
N GLY A 196 -1.28 -4.84 2.98
CA GLY A 196 -2.52 -5.57 3.22
C GLY A 196 -3.72 -4.81 2.68
N ILE A 197 -4.58 -5.49 1.93
CA ILE A 197 -5.89 -4.98 1.50
C ILE A 197 -6.99 -5.82 2.16
N GLY A 198 -7.78 -5.18 3.02
CA GLY A 198 -8.96 -5.74 3.66
C GLY A 198 -10.19 -4.88 3.42
N ASN A 199 -11.21 -5.01 4.28
CA ASN A 199 -12.44 -4.23 4.16
C ASN A 199 -12.22 -2.71 4.31
N ASP A 200 -11.28 -2.28 5.14
CA ASP A 200 -11.07 -0.86 5.48
C ASP A 200 -10.47 -0.03 4.34
N ASN A 201 -9.82 -0.69 3.38
CA ASN A 201 -9.12 -0.04 2.28
C ASN A 201 -9.45 -0.63 0.90
N PHE A 202 -10.51 -1.43 0.83
CA PHE A 202 -11.17 -1.84 -0.40
C PHE A 202 -12.49 -1.08 -0.55
N PHE A 203 -12.57 -0.23 -1.56
CA PHE A 203 -13.74 0.60 -1.84
C PHE A 203 -14.42 0.13 -3.12
N ARG A 204 -15.76 0.02 -3.07
CA ARG A 204 -16.59 -0.25 -4.25
C ARG A 204 -17.84 0.61 -4.19
N TYR A 205 -18.05 1.47 -5.19
CA TYR A 205 -19.20 2.37 -5.27
C TYR A 205 -19.54 2.81 -6.71
#